data_AF-A0A350ETA4-F1
#
_entry.id   AF-A0A350ETA4-F1
#
_cell.length_a   1.000
_cell.length_b   1.000
_cell.length_c   1.000
_cell.angle_alpha   90.00
_cell.angle_beta   90.00
_cell.angle_gamma   90.00
#
_symmetry.space_group_name_H-M   'P 1'
#
loop_
_entity.id
_entity.type
_entity.pdbx_description
1 polymer ?
#
loop_
_entity_poly.entity_id
_entity_poly.type
_entity_poly.pdbx_seq_one_letter_code
_entity_poly.pdbx_strand_id
1 'polypeptide(L)'
;GMDTRRVVARFEAERQTLALMEHPNIARVIDAGATSAGRPYFVMELVRGIRITDYCDRHRLTTDQRLRLFVQVCLAVQHAHQKGIIHRDL
;
A
#
# COMPACT_ATOMS: atom_id res chain seq x y z
N GLY A 1 -28.67 -1.36 10.72
CA GLY A 1 -29.67 -0.74 9.82
C GLY A 1 -29.08 0.54 9.27
N MET A 2 -29.26 0.82 7.97
CA MET A 2 -28.80 2.00 7.21
C MET A 2 -27.29 2.32 7.14
N ASP A 3 -26.49 2.03 8.17
CA ASP A 3 -25.04 2.30 8.19
C ASP A 3 -24.23 1.37 7.27
N THR A 4 -24.55 0.07 7.26
CA THR A 4 -23.73 -0.93 6.56
C THR A 4 -23.74 -0.76 5.04
N ARG A 5 -24.86 -0.35 4.44
CA ARG A 5 -24.96 -0.17 2.98
C ARG A 5 -24.26 1.10 2.49
N ARG A 6 -24.31 2.19 3.27
CA ARG A 6 -23.58 3.43 2.96
C ARG A 6 -22.06 3.25 3.14
N VAL A 7 -21.63 2.50 4.15
CA VAL A 7 -20.22 2.13 4.33
C VAL A 7 -19.74 1.23 3.20
N VAL A 8 -20.50 0.19 2.82
CA VAL A 8 -20.16 -0.72 1.72
C VAL A 8 -20.10 0.02 0.36
N ALA A 9 -21.07 0.88 0.06
CA ALA A 9 -21.05 1.68 -1.17
C ALA A 9 -19.88 2.67 -1.22
N ARG A 10 -19.47 3.23 -0.06
CA ARG A 10 -18.26 4.06 0.02
C ARG A 10 -16.99 3.22 -0.14
N PHE A 11 -16.98 1.99 0.37
CA PHE A 11 -15.89 1.02 0.20
C PHE A 11 -15.73 0.60 -1.27
N GLU A 12 -16.84 0.37 -1.97
CA GLU A 12 -16.86 0.06 -3.41
C GLU A 12 -16.45 1.27 -4.27
N ALA A 13 -16.82 2.50 -3.89
CA ALA A 13 -16.37 3.71 -4.58
C ALA A 13 -14.88 4.04 -4.30
N GLU A 14 -14.38 3.82 -3.09
CA GLU A 14 -12.95 3.93 -2.74
C GLU A 14 -12.09 2.87 -3.43
N ARG A 15 -12.68 1.72 -3.79
CA ARG A 15 -12.06 0.62 -4.54
C ARG A 15 -11.41 1.07 -5.85
N GLN A 16 -12.04 2.03 -6.51
CA GLN A 16 -11.60 2.57 -7.80
C GLN A 16 -10.42 3.54 -7.63
N THR A 17 -10.29 4.18 -6.46
CA THR A 17 -9.19 5.10 -6.14
C THR A 17 -7.89 4.35 -5.81
N LEU A 18 -7.97 3.21 -5.10
CA LEU A 18 -6.79 2.36 -4.82
C LEU A 18 -6.24 1.68 -6.08
N ALA A 19 -7.11 1.37 -7.05
CA ALA A 19 -6.71 0.83 -8.35
C ALA A 19 -5.95 1.84 -9.24
N LEU A 20 -5.94 3.13 -8.89
CA LEU A 20 -5.27 4.21 -9.65
C LEU A 20 -3.86 4.53 -9.12
N MET A 21 -3.35 3.79 -8.13
CA MET A 21 -1.97 3.92 -7.66
C MET A 21 -1.03 3.01 -8.46
N GLU A 22 -0.46 3.55 -9.53
CA GLU A 22 0.65 2.93 -10.26
C GLU A 22 1.95 3.66 -9.93
N HIS A 23 2.83 3.00 -9.16
CA HIS A 23 4.17 3.48 -8.85
C HIS A 23 5.11 2.29 -8.65
N PRO A 24 6.34 2.29 -9.18
CA PRO A 24 7.26 1.14 -9.10
C PRO A 24 7.63 0.73 -7.66
N ASN A 25 7.49 1.62 -6.68
CA ASN A 25 7.78 1.35 -5.27
C ASN A 25 6.51 1.18 -4.40
N ILE A 26 5.35 0.92 -4.99
CA ILE A 26 4.09 0.67 -4.26
C ILE A 26 3.45 -0.59 -4.83
N ALA A 27 3.18 -1.57 -3.97
CA ALA A 27 2.52 -2.80 -4.39
C ALA A 27 1.13 -2.50 -4.93
N ARG A 28 0.85 -2.95 -6.16
CA ARG A 28 -0.42 -2.64 -6.81
C ARG A 28 -1.57 -3.43 -6.20
N VAL A 29 -2.67 -2.75 -5.88
CA VAL A 29 -3.93 -3.40 -5.57
C VAL A 29 -4.57 -3.85 -6.88
N ILE A 30 -4.81 -5.16 -7.01
CA ILE A 30 -5.37 -5.79 -8.20
C ILE A 30 -6.90 -5.84 -8.10
N ASP A 31 -7.40 -6.20 -6.91
CA ASP A 31 -8.83 -6.36 -6.67
C ASP A 31 -9.15 -6.15 -5.18
N ALA A 32 -10.42 -5.97 -4.86
CA ALA A 32 -10.89 -5.94 -3.48
C ALA A 32 -12.36 -6.36 -3.42
N GLY A 33 -12.76 -6.91 -2.28
CA GLY A 33 -14.13 -7.36 -2.08
C GLY A 33 -14.44 -7.67 -0.61
N ALA A 34 -15.51 -8.42 -0.41
CA ALA A 34 -15.90 -8.94 0.89
C ALA A 34 -16.19 -10.45 0.80
N THR A 35 -15.80 -11.19 1.84
CA THR A 35 -16.16 -12.61 1.97
C THR A 35 -17.67 -12.78 2.12
N SER A 36 -18.18 -14.02 2.00
CA SER A 36 -19.61 -14.33 2.24
C SER A 36 -20.09 -13.93 3.64
N ALA A 37 -19.19 -13.83 4.61
CA ALA A 37 -19.44 -13.33 5.96
C ALA A 37 -19.28 -11.79 6.11
N GLY A 38 -19.07 -11.06 5.01
CA GLY A 38 -18.93 -9.60 4.99
C GLY A 38 -17.57 -9.05 5.42
N ARG A 39 -16.54 -9.90 5.61
CA ARG A 39 -15.19 -9.44 5.95
C ARG A 39 -14.48 -8.86 4.72
N PRO A 40 -13.96 -7.63 4.76
CA PRO A 40 -13.27 -7.02 3.61
C PRO A 40 -11.92 -7.69 3.35
N TYR A 41 -11.50 -7.74 2.09
CA TYR A 41 -10.19 -8.20 1.68
C TYR A 41 -9.66 -7.40 0.48
N PHE A 42 -8.33 -7.42 0.33
CA PHE A 42 -7.62 -6.91 -0.84
C PHE A 42 -6.86 -8.04 -1.53
N VAL A 43 -6.84 -8.02 -2.85
CA VAL A 43 -5.92 -8.79 -3.69
C VAL A 43 -4.87 -7.82 -4.20
N MET A 44 -3.61 -8.13 -3.96
CA MET A 44 -2.49 -7.25 -4.29
C MET A 44 -1.36 -8.02 -4.96
N GLU A 45 -0.46 -7.29 -5.59
CA GLU A 45 0.78 -7.81 -6.14
C GLU A 45 1.58 -8.58 -5.08
N LEU A 46 2.04 -9.77 -5.45
CA LEU A 46 2.95 -10.55 -4.61
C LEU A 46 4.38 -10.03 -4.77
N VAL A 47 4.82 -9.22 -3.80
CA VAL A 47 6.22 -8.76 -3.72
C VAL A 47 7.10 -9.90 -3.21
N ARG A 48 7.91 -10.46 -4.10
CA ARG A 48 8.92 -11.47 -3.74
C ARG A 48 10.17 -10.75 -3.20
N GLY A 49 10.34 -10.77 -1.88
CA GLY A 49 11.46 -10.11 -1.24
C GLY A 49 11.43 -10.27 0.28
N ILE A 50 12.27 -9.48 0.96
CA ILE A 50 12.29 -9.37 2.42
C ILE A 50 12.05 -7.92 2.81
N ARG A 51 11.71 -7.67 4.08
CA ARG A 51 11.52 -6.31 4.59
C ARG A 51 12.77 -5.48 4.37
N ILE A 52 12.59 -4.21 4.06
CA ILE A 52 13.70 -3.28 3.78
C ILE A 52 14.70 -3.22 4.95
N THR A 53 14.20 -3.27 6.19
CA THR A 53 15.01 -3.32 7.41
C THR A 53 15.84 -4.59 7.49
N ASP A 54 15.21 -5.76 7.30
CA ASP A 54 15.90 -7.05 7.27
C ASP A 54 16.97 -7.09 6.17
N TYR A 55 16.69 -6.53 4.99
CA TYR A 55 17.66 -6.42 3.89
C TYR A 55 18.87 -5.58 4.29
N CYS A 56 18.63 -4.41 4.88
CA CYS A 56 19.69 -3.51 5.36
C CYS A 56 20.59 -4.19 6.38
N ASP A 57 19.99 -4.94 7.32
CA ASP A 57 20.72 -5.58 8.41
C ASP A 57 21.51 -6.80 7.91
N ARG A 58 20.91 -7.67 7.09
CA ARG A 58 21.59 -8.85 6.52
C ARG A 58 22.81 -8.48 5.67
N HIS A 59 22.73 -7.38 4.92
CA HIS A 59 23.82 -6.93 4.05
C HIS A 59 24.77 -5.94 4.75
N ARG A 60 24.52 -5.61 6.03
CA ARG A 60 25.30 -4.65 6.81
C ARG A 60 25.49 -3.32 6.07
N LEU A 61 24.40 -2.81 5.48
CA LEU A 61 24.44 -1.59 4.70
C LEU A 61 24.87 -0.39 5.54
N THR A 62 25.72 0.45 4.96
CA THR A 62 26.10 1.74 5.53
C THR A 62 24.91 2.70 5.58
N THR A 63 25.00 3.75 6.39
CA THR A 63 23.95 4.79 6.45
C THR A 63 23.64 5.38 5.08
N ASP A 64 24.66 5.66 4.27
CA ASP A 64 24.50 6.20 2.92
C ASP A 64 23.75 5.23 1.99
N GLN A 65 24.04 3.92 2.07
CA GLN A 65 23.30 2.90 1.31
C GLN A 65 21.84 2.77 1.79
N ARG A 66 21.60 2.86 3.10
CA ARG A 66 20.24 2.86 3.67
C ARG A 66 19.45 4.09 3.21
N LEU A 67 20.08 5.26 3.17
CA LEU A 67 19.46 6.49 2.69
C LEU A 67 19.07 6.40 1.22
N ARG A 68 19.89 5.76 0.36
CA ARG A 68 19.53 5.51 -1.04
C ARG A 68 18.25 4.68 -1.18
N LEU A 69 18.07 3.67 -0.33
CA LEU A 69 16.83 2.89 -0.26
C LEU A 69 15.66 3.72 0.30
N PHE A 70 15.91 4.53 1.33
CA PHE A 70 14.89 5.38 1.93
C PHE A 70 14.37 6.45 0.95
N VAL A 71 15.21 6.97 0.06
CA VAL A 71 14.77 7.88 -1.01
C VAL A 71 13.71 7.22 -1.90
N GLN A 72 13.83 5.91 -2.21
CA GLN A 72 12.80 5.17 -2.96
C GLN A 72 11.48 5.11 -2.20
N VAL A 73 11.53 4.93 -0.87
CA VAL A 73 10.35 4.98 0.00
C VAL A 73 9.72 6.38 -0.02
N CYS A 74 10.52 7.44 0.07
CA CYS A 74 10.04 8.81 -0.02
C CYS A 74 9.35 9.10 -1.37
N LEU A 75 9.85 8.55 -2.48
CA LEU A 75 9.19 8.70 -3.79
C LEU A 75 7.80 8.05 -3.82
N ALA A 76 7.67 6.85 -3.26
CA ALA A 76 6.36 6.19 -3.08
C ALA A 76 5.41 7.02 -2.21
N VAL A 77 5.88 7.47 -1.03
CA VAL A 77 5.08 8.26 -0.10
C VAL A 77 4.66 9.59 -0.72
N GLN A 78 5.57 10.27 -1.43
CA GLN A 78 5.26 11.50 -2.15
C GLN A 78 4.17 11.28 -3.20
N HIS A 79 4.24 10.18 -3.96
CA HIS A 79 3.23 9.83 -4.93
C HIS A 79 1.85 9.56 -4.29
N ALA A 80 1.82 8.90 -3.12
CA ALA A 80 0.60 8.70 -2.35
C ALA A 80 0.02 10.03 -1.84
N HIS A 81 0.88 10.90 -1.29
CA HIS A 81 0.48 12.23 -0.79
C HIS A 81 -0.10 13.12 -1.90
N GLN A 82 0.44 13.08 -3.12
CA GLN A 82 -0.11 13.81 -4.28
C GLN A 82 -1.54 13.38 -4.64
N LYS A 83 -1.95 12.17 -4.24
CA LYS A 83 -3.31 11.65 -4.40
C LYS A 83 -4.16 11.79 -3.13
N GLY A 84 -3.66 12.51 -2.12
CA GLY A 84 -4.35 12.73 -0.85
C GLY A 84 -4.38 11.53 0.10
N ILE A 85 -3.54 10.52 -0.15
CA ILE A 85 -3.50 9.28 0.64
C ILE A 85 -2.40 9.38 1.70
N ILE A 86 -2.73 9.05 2.96
CA ILE A 86 -1.79 9.02 4.10
C ILE A 86 -1.57 7.56 4.50
N HIS A 87 -0.31 7.11 4.55
CA HIS A 87 0.04 5.71 4.85
C HIS A 87 -0.32 5.28 6.28
N ARG A 88 -0.03 6.14 7.27
CA ARG A 88 -0.27 5.96 8.72
C ARG A 88 0.55 4.89 9.45
N ASP A 89 1.18 3.95 8.75
CA ASP A 89 2.00 2.91 9.39
C ASP A 89 3.21 2.51 8.52
N LEU A 90 4.14 3.44 8.32
CA LEU A 90 5.30 3.26 7.41
C LEU A 90 6.40 2.38 8.00
#